data_AF-A0A2J0YSG6-F1
#
_entry.id   AF-A0A2J0YSG6-F1
#
_cell.length_a   1.000
_cell.length_b   1.000
_cell.length_c   1.000
_cell.angle_alpha   90.00
_cell.angle_beta   90.00
_cell.angle_gamma   90.00
#
_symmetry.space_group_name_H-M   'P 1'
#
loop_
_entity.id
_entity.type
_entity.pdbx_description
1 polymer ?
#
loop_
_entity_poly.entity_id
_entity_poly.type
_entity_poly.pdbx_seq_one_letter_code
_entity_poly.pdbx_strand_id
1 'polypeptide(L)'
;MTGQVKEDFISRILELGVHVKNGQIVFSTSLFNDQEMLNHEEKFVYYDIANEKKQIEMHAGQLGFTYCKVPVIYTSAEKSQIEITFKNGETKVIPNNTIDRETSASIFNRNGKVERIDFSIERK
;
A
#
# COMPACT_ATOMS: atom_id res chain seq x y z
N MET A 1 4.61 16.87 22.12
CA MET A 1 4.22 17.19 20.72
C MET A 1 5.33 18.03 20.11
N THR A 2 6.29 17.41 19.41
CA THR A 2 7.41 18.09 18.73
C THR A 2 7.24 17.94 17.22
N GLY A 3 7.96 18.75 16.42
CA GLY A 3 7.96 18.62 14.95
C GLY A 3 8.57 17.31 14.43
N GLN A 4 9.31 16.59 15.27
CA GLN A 4 10.01 15.36 14.90
C GLN A 4 9.07 14.26 14.40
N VAL A 5 7.92 14.06 15.07
CA VAL A 5 6.95 13.02 14.69
C VAL A 5 6.43 13.20 13.26
N LYS A 6 6.31 14.44 12.79
CA LYS A 6 5.88 14.75 11.42
C LYS A 6 6.97 14.36 10.41
N GLU A 7 8.23 14.65 10.71
CA GLU A 7 9.36 14.27 9.84
C GLU A 7 9.54 12.75 9.80
N ASP A 8 9.41 12.07 10.95
CA ASP A 8 9.48 10.61 11.03
C ASP A 8 8.37 9.95 10.22
N PHE A 9 7.15 10.48 10.27
CA PHE A 9 6.02 9.97 9.46
C PHE A 9 6.28 10.12 7.96
N ILE A 10 6.76 11.29 7.52
CA ILE A 10 7.09 11.52 6.10
C ILE A 10 8.21 10.58 5.66
N SER A 11 9.25 10.46 6.48
CA SER A 11 10.39 9.58 6.22
C SER A 11 9.93 8.13 6.08
N ARG A 12 9.05 7.67 6.97
CA ARG A 12 8.50 6.31 6.93
C ARG A 12 7.72 6.02 5.65
N ILE A 13 6.92 6.97 5.17
CA ILE A 13 6.17 6.81 3.91
C ILE A 13 7.13 6.71 2.71
N LEU A 14 8.24 7.46 2.72
CA LEU A 14 9.27 7.39 1.69
C LEU A 14 10.10 6.09 1.76
N GLU A 15 10.40 5.59 2.97
CA GLU A 15 11.05 4.28 3.18
C GLU A 15 10.19 3.13 2.61
N LEU A 16 8.87 3.19 2.85
CA LEU A 16 7.90 2.27 2.24
C LEU A 16 7.77 2.47 0.72
N GLY A 17 8.41 3.48 0.15
CA GLY A 17 8.46 3.72 -1.29
C GLY A 17 7.19 4.32 -1.88
N VAL A 18 6.34 4.97 -1.09
CA VAL A 18 5.11 5.61 -1.61
C VAL A 18 5.42 7.04 -2.04
N HIS A 19 5.29 7.31 -3.33
CA HIS A 19 5.50 8.64 -3.90
C HIS A 19 4.24 9.12 -4.64
N VAL A 20 4.08 10.44 -4.71
CA VAL A 20 3.08 11.07 -5.58
C VAL A 20 3.79 11.89 -6.65
N LYS A 21 3.58 11.53 -7.92
CA LYS A 21 4.15 12.22 -9.08
C LYS A 21 3.06 12.49 -10.10
N ASN A 22 2.89 13.75 -10.52
CA ASN A 22 1.86 14.14 -11.50
C ASN A 22 0.43 13.66 -11.15
N GLY A 23 0.11 13.59 -9.86
CA GLY A 23 -1.18 13.09 -9.36
C GLY A 23 -1.35 11.57 -9.40
N GLN A 24 -0.27 10.82 -9.62
CA GLN A 24 -0.22 9.36 -9.62
C GLN A 24 0.51 8.86 -8.39
N ILE A 25 0.01 7.78 -7.77
CA ILE A 25 0.73 7.04 -6.74
C ILE A 25 1.76 6.15 -7.44
N VAL A 26 3.01 6.25 -7.01
CA VAL A 26 4.14 5.48 -7.56
C VAL A 26 4.82 4.74 -6.41
N PHE A 27 4.97 3.41 -6.55
CA PHE A 27 5.68 2.57 -5.61
C PHE A 27 7.15 2.41 -6.04
N SER A 28 8.08 3.06 -5.34
CA SER A 28 9.52 2.96 -5.57
C SER A 28 10.22 2.48 -4.32
N THR A 29 10.39 1.17 -4.22
CA THR A 29 10.93 0.47 -3.03
C THR A 29 12.47 0.50 -2.96
N SER A 30 13.11 1.56 -3.47
CA SER A 30 14.58 1.65 -3.48
C SER A 30 15.21 1.78 -2.09
N LEU A 31 14.44 2.27 -1.10
CA LEU A 31 14.83 2.38 0.31
C LEU A 31 14.15 1.33 1.19
N PHE A 32 13.34 0.45 0.61
CA PHE A 32 12.58 -0.54 1.36
C PHE A 32 13.52 -1.60 1.93
N ASN A 33 13.40 -1.86 3.23
CA ASN A 33 14.13 -2.91 3.91
C ASN A 33 13.31 -4.22 3.91
N ASP A 34 13.77 -5.23 3.20
CA ASP A 34 13.10 -6.53 3.09
C ASP A 34 13.00 -7.28 4.42
N GLN A 35 13.88 -6.99 5.37
CA GLN A 35 13.83 -7.54 6.73
C GLN A 35 12.58 -7.10 7.52
N GLU A 36 11.84 -6.08 7.06
CA GLU A 36 10.59 -5.67 7.66
C GLU A 36 9.40 -6.55 7.25
N MET A 37 9.57 -7.39 6.23
CA MET A 37 8.53 -8.35 5.86
C MET A 37 8.36 -9.39 6.97
N LEU A 38 7.12 -9.83 7.16
CA LEU A 38 6.80 -10.87 8.12
C LEU A 38 7.54 -12.17 7.79
N ASN A 39 7.99 -12.88 8.82
CA ASN A 39 8.54 -14.23 8.70
C ASN A 39 7.57 -15.31 9.20
N HIS A 40 6.33 -14.92 9.53
CA HIS A 40 5.27 -15.75 10.07
C HIS A 40 3.91 -15.23 9.59
N GLU A 41 2.84 -15.96 9.90
CA GLU A 41 1.47 -15.50 9.63
C GLU A 41 0.98 -14.57 10.73
N GLU A 42 0.34 -13.46 10.35
CA GLU A 42 -0.19 -12.48 11.27
C GLU A 42 -1.52 -11.91 10.74
N LYS A 43 -2.35 -11.33 11.63
CA LYS A 43 -3.56 -10.60 11.24
C LYS A 43 -3.29 -9.11 11.21
N PHE A 44 -3.35 -8.53 10.02
CA PHE A 44 -3.31 -7.08 9.87
C PHE A 44 -4.66 -6.45 10.17
N VAL A 45 -4.74 -5.78 11.32
CA VAL A 45 -5.96 -5.10 11.78
C VAL A 45 -5.90 -3.63 11.40
N TYR A 46 -6.94 -3.14 10.74
CA TYR A 46 -7.06 -1.74 10.33
C TYR A 46 -8.51 -1.24 10.44
N TYR A 47 -8.70 0.07 10.25
CA TYR A 47 -10.01 0.70 10.17
C TYR A 47 -10.21 1.26 8.76
N ASP A 48 -11.33 0.91 8.14
CA ASP A 48 -11.64 1.36 6.79
C ASP A 48 -12.15 2.83 6.76
N ILE A 49 -12.59 3.27 5.59
CA ILE A 49 -13.14 4.61 5.38
C ILE A 49 -14.43 4.83 6.18
N ALA A 50 -15.21 3.77 6.43
CA ALA A 50 -16.42 3.79 7.27
C ALA A 50 -16.13 3.65 8.78
N ASN A 51 -14.85 3.62 9.18
CA ASN A 51 -14.39 3.36 10.55
C ASN A 51 -14.77 1.97 11.07
N GLU A 52 -15.03 1.02 10.18
CA GLU A 52 -15.25 -0.37 10.58
C GLU A 52 -13.89 -1.06 10.77
N LYS A 53 -13.78 -1.81 11.87
CA LYS A 53 -12.61 -2.65 12.12
C LYS A 53 -12.62 -3.82 11.14
N LYS A 54 -11.55 -3.94 10.36
CA LYS A 54 -11.33 -5.03 9.40
C LYS A 54 -10.03 -5.75 9.73
N GLN A 55 -9.87 -6.95 9.19
CA GLN A 55 -8.66 -7.75 9.33
C GLN A 55 -8.31 -8.39 7.98
N ILE A 56 -7.02 -8.45 7.68
CA ILE A 56 -6.46 -9.17 6.53
C ILE A 56 -5.49 -10.23 7.09
N GLU A 57 -5.61 -11.46 6.63
CA GLU A 57 -4.61 -12.49 6.89
C GLU A 57 -3.36 -12.18 6.07
N MET A 58 -2.22 -12.15 6.75
CA MET A 58 -0.93 -11.92 6.17
C MET A 58 -0.04 -13.14 6.37
N HIS A 59 0.77 -13.44 5.38
CA HIS A 59 1.70 -14.57 5.38
C HIS A 59 3.15 -14.10 5.42
N ALA A 60 4.07 -15.04 5.64
CA ALA A 60 5.49 -14.78 5.54
C ALA A 60 5.87 -14.22 4.16
N GLY A 61 6.76 -13.22 4.12
CA GLY A 61 7.13 -12.49 2.92
C GLY A 61 6.17 -11.35 2.55
N GLN A 62 5.30 -10.94 3.48
CA GLN A 62 4.38 -9.80 3.29
C GLN A 62 4.60 -8.69 4.31
N LEU A 63 4.27 -7.46 3.93
CA LEU A 63 4.21 -6.29 4.81
C LEU A 63 2.94 -5.49 4.52
N GLY A 64 2.23 -5.08 5.56
CA GLY A 64 0.93 -4.41 5.46
C GLY A 64 0.94 -3.04 6.12
N PHE A 65 0.40 -2.03 5.45
CA PHE A 65 0.19 -0.70 6.01
C PHE A 65 -1.07 -0.07 5.41
N THR A 66 -1.42 1.14 5.83
CA THR A 66 -2.51 1.89 5.21
C THR A 66 -2.01 3.19 4.60
N TYR A 67 -2.60 3.56 3.47
CA TYR A 67 -2.41 4.85 2.85
C TYR A 67 -3.77 5.44 2.51
N CYS A 68 -4.09 6.63 3.03
CA CYS A 68 -5.43 7.22 2.94
C CYS A 68 -6.56 6.28 3.42
N LYS A 69 -6.30 5.42 4.42
CA LYS A 69 -7.19 4.35 4.92
C LYS A 69 -7.46 3.19 3.95
N VAL A 70 -6.77 3.14 2.81
CA VAL A 70 -6.75 1.96 1.95
C VAL A 70 -5.61 1.06 2.42
N PRO A 71 -5.85 -0.24 2.72
CA PRO A 71 -4.78 -1.18 3.02
C PRO A 71 -3.90 -1.40 1.79
N VAL A 72 -2.59 -1.34 2.00
CA VAL A 72 -1.56 -1.64 1.01
C VAL A 72 -0.78 -2.83 1.52
N ILE A 73 -0.75 -3.92 0.74
CA ILE A 73 -0.03 -5.15 1.07
C ILE A 73 1.11 -5.32 0.07
N TYR A 74 2.33 -5.36 0.60
CA TYR A 74 3.52 -5.69 -0.18
C TYR A 74 3.77 -7.19 -0.10
N THR A 75 4.08 -7.79 -1.25
CA THR A 75 4.48 -9.20 -1.34
C THR A 75 5.72 -9.33 -2.21
N SER A 76 6.70 -10.10 -1.78
CA SER A 76 7.88 -10.37 -2.58
C SER A 76 7.57 -11.30 -3.76
N ALA A 77 7.98 -10.95 -4.98
CA ALA A 77 7.65 -11.67 -6.20
C ALA A 77 8.77 -11.63 -7.26
N GLU A 78 8.60 -12.38 -8.35
CA GLU A 78 9.53 -12.37 -9.50
C GLU A 78 9.39 -11.15 -10.40
N LYS A 79 8.23 -10.47 -10.37
CA LYS A 79 7.94 -9.32 -11.22
C LYS A 79 7.16 -8.28 -10.44
N SER A 80 7.42 -7.00 -10.75
CA SER A 80 6.65 -5.91 -10.17
C SER A 80 5.29 -5.75 -10.83
N GLN A 81 4.27 -5.66 -9.99
CA GLN A 81 2.88 -5.58 -10.40
C GLN A 81 2.05 -4.94 -9.29
N ILE A 82 1.03 -4.18 -9.67
CA ILE A 82 -0.01 -3.72 -8.75
C ILE A 82 -1.31 -4.43 -9.10
N GLU A 83 -1.99 -4.94 -8.09
CA GLU A 83 -3.38 -5.35 -8.17
C GLU A 83 -4.23 -4.45 -7.27
N ILE A 84 -5.32 -3.92 -7.81
CA ILE A 84 -6.24 -3.04 -7.10
C ILE A 84 -7.59 -3.75 -7.02
N THR A 85 -8.06 -3.98 -5.81
CA THR A 85 -9.41 -4.49 -5.56
C THR A 85 -10.34 -3.32 -5.29
N PHE A 86 -11.39 -3.22 -6.09
CA PHE A 86 -12.45 -2.23 -5.91
C PHE A 86 -13.58 -2.79 -5.06
N LYS A 87 -14.34 -1.90 -4.41
CA LYS A 87 -15.44 -2.25 -3.51
C LYS A 87 -16.59 -3.02 -4.19
N ASN A 88 -16.68 -2.95 -5.53
CA ASN A 88 -17.64 -3.74 -6.32
C ASN A 88 -17.16 -5.19 -6.59
N GLY A 89 -15.96 -5.56 -6.11
CA GLY A 89 -15.34 -6.87 -6.36
C GLY A 89 -14.53 -6.95 -7.65
N GLU A 90 -14.49 -5.89 -8.47
CA GLU A 90 -13.63 -5.86 -9.66
C GLU A 90 -12.17 -5.71 -9.26
N THR A 91 -11.28 -6.31 -10.05
CA THR A 91 -9.84 -6.17 -9.88
C THR A 91 -9.23 -5.51 -11.11
N LYS A 92 -8.22 -4.66 -10.88
CA LYS A 92 -7.40 -4.06 -11.92
C LYS A 92 -5.96 -4.40 -11.69
N VAL A 93 -5.36 -5.03 -12.69
CA VAL A 93 -3.97 -5.42 -12.70
C VAL A 93 -3.16 -4.43 -13.54
N ILE A 94 -2.06 -3.94 -12.98
CA ILE A 94 -1.15 -2.98 -13.61
C ILE A 94 0.25 -3.60 -13.61
N PRO A 95 0.86 -3.85 -14.78
CA PRO A 95 2.15 -4.55 -14.91
C PRO A 95 3.36 -3.64 -14.59
N ASN A 96 3.17 -2.61 -13.77
CA ASN A 96 4.20 -1.67 -13.36
C ASN A 96 3.92 -1.18 -11.92
N ASN A 97 4.66 -0.17 -11.49
CA ASN A 97 4.62 0.37 -10.13
C ASN A 97 3.85 1.70 -10.01
N THR A 98 2.98 2.06 -10.96
CA THR A 98 2.27 3.34 -10.99
C THR A 98 0.76 3.17 -11.11
N ILE A 99 0.02 3.70 -10.15
CA ILE A 99 -1.44 3.81 -10.21
C ILE A 99 -1.82 5.04 -11.05
N ASP A 100 -2.77 4.89 -11.98
CA ASP A 100 -3.22 5.98 -12.83
C ASP A 100 -3.85 7.14 -12.01
N ARG A 101 -3.97 8.32 -12.65
CA ARG A 101 -4.41 9.54 -11.99
C ARG A 101 -5.83 9.46 -11.44
N GLU A 102 -6.74 8.76 -12.14
CA GLU A 102 -8.14 8.66 -11.72
C GLU A 102 -8.28 7.78 -10.48
N THR A 103 -7.62 6.62 -10.49
CA THR A 103 -7.61 5.70 -9.35
C THR A 103 -6.88 6.33 -8.15
N SER A 104 -5.74 6.99 -8.39
CA SER A 104 -5.00 7.74 -7.35
C SER A 104 -5.87 8.84 -6.72
N ALA A 105 -6.59 9.61 -7.54
CA ALA A 105 -7.52 10.63 -7.04
C ALA A 105 -8.64 10.03 -6.18
N SER A 106 -9.13 8.83 -6.53
CA SER A 106 -10.13 8.14 -5.69
C SER A 106 -9.59 7.77 -4.31
N ILE A 107 -8.33 7.32 -4.24
CA ILE A 107 -7.64 7.00 -2.98
C ILE A 107 -7.42 8.28 -2.15
N PHE A 108 -6.88 9.34 -2.76
CA PHE A 108 -6.65 10.62 -2.07
C PHE A 108 -7.94 11.21 -1.48
N ASN A 109 -9.05 11.11 -2.22
CA ASN A 109 -10.35 11.62 -1.81
C ASN A 109 -11.09 10.70 -0.83
N ARG A 110 -10.56 9.51 -0.52
CA ARG A 110 -11.16 8.55 0.41
C ARG A 110 -12.63 8.25 0.06
N ASN A 111 -12.92 8.12 -1.23
CA ASN A 111 -14.30 7.96 -1.70
C ASN A 111 -14.85 6.54 -1.57
N GLY A 112 -14.06 5.59 -1.05
CA GLY A 112 -14.47 4.22 -0.82
C GLY A 112 -14.55 3.34 -2.08
N LYS A 113 -14.09 3.82 -3.24
CA LYS A 113 -14.05 3.00 -4.46
C LYS A 113 -12.99 1.91 -4.40
N VAL A 114 -11.79 2.25 -3.92
CA VAL A 114 -10.68 1.30 -3.77
C VAL A 114 -10.75 0.67 -2.39
N GLU A 115 -10.82 -0.66 -2.36
CA GLU A 115 -10.88 -1.45 -1.13
C GLU A 115 -9.50 -1.90 -0.67
N ARG A 116 -8.62 -2.30 -1.59
CA ARG A 116 -7.27 -2.80 -1.27
C ARG A 116 -6.30 -2.58 -2.43
N ILE A 117 -5.03 -2.39 -2.11
CA ILE A 117 -3.92 -2.38 -3.05
C ILE A 117 -2.93 -3.48 -2.66
N ASP A 118 -2.58 -4.32 -3.62
CA ASP A 118 -1.54 -5.33 -3.50
C ASP A 118 -0.40 -4.95 -4.44
N PHE A 119 0.82 -4.83 -3.91
CA PHE A 119 2.01 -4.52 -4.69
C PHE A 119 3.03 -5.65 -4.59
N SER A 120 3.31 -6.27 -5.73
CA SER A 120 4.37 -7.24 -5.90
C SER A 120 5.70 -6.53 -6.07
N ILE A 121 6.64 -6.79 -5.18
CA ILE A 121 8.00 -6.23 -5.22
C ILE A 121 8.89 -7.25 -5.93
N GLU A 122 9.46 -6.86 -7.07
CA GLU A 122 10.46 -7.65 -7.77
C GLU A 122 11.72 -7.84 -6.90
N ARG A 123 12.11 -9.08 -6.67
CA ARG A 123 13.40 -9.41 -6.03
C ARG A 123 14.55 -9.04 -6.97
N LYS A 124 15.50 -8.24 -6.46
CA LYS A 124 16.75 -7.93 -7.16
C LYS A 124 17.75 -9.07 -7.06
#